data_AF-A0A2E4SW83-F1
#
_entry.id   AF-A0A2E4SW83-F1
#
_cell.length_a   1.000
_cell.length_b   1.000
_cell.length_c   1.000
_cell.angle_alpha   90.00
_cell.angle_beta   90.00
_cell.angle_gamma   90.00
#
_symmetry.space_group_name_H-M   'P 1'
#
loop_
_entity.id
_entity.type
_entity.pdbx_description
1 polymer ?
#
loop_
_entity_poly.entity_id
_entity_poly.type
_entity_poly.pdbx_seq_one_letter_code
_entity_poly.pdbx_strand_id
1 'polypeptide(L)'
;MNERHTIDDIPVSHTPPGGWTTWPAPVLTGCAEPTPTDAPDLDGYWRTVEVLVDNLTQPDHPGLGHVQRVEQRGDRVVVTGGGIVHDMRCDGTRERGVHDVAEFDKATEIHVVATYENGEHVLRPEGIPIEVRRRREGEQMVWDYLGYTAKLEHLAPSETDPTNVAALQPTTEDG
;
A
#
# COMPACT_ATOMS: atom_id res chain seq x y z
N MET A 1 -13.73 17.44 -23.79
CA MET A 1 -14.12 16.21 -23.07
C MET A 1 -12.85 15.69 -22.46
N ASN A 2 -12.70 15.70 -21.14
CA ASN A 2 -11.52 15.09 -20.52
C ASN A 2 -11.62 13.59 -20.80
N GLU A 3 -10.64 13.03 -21.50
CA GLU A 3 -10.45 11.59 -21.57
C GLU A 3 -10.36 11.09 -20.13
N ARG A 4 -11.28 10.19 -19.74
CA ARG A 4 -11.15 9.52 -18.44
C ARG A 4 -10.11 8.44 -18.66
N HIS A 5 -8.95 8.60 -18.05
CA HIS A 5 -7.96 7.53 -17.99
C HIS A 5 -8.58 6.34 -17.28
N THR A 6 -8.48 5.18 -17.93
CA THR A 6 -8.74 3.90 -17.30
C THR A 6 -7.47 3.39 -16.61
N ILE A 7 -7.64 2.42 -15.74
CA ILE A 7 -6.59 1.69 -15.05
C ILE A 7 -5.63 1.01 -16.02
N ASP A 8 -6.08 0.68 -17.24
CA ASP A 8 -5.25 0.09 -18.29
C ASP A 8 -4.43 1.13 -19.08
N ASP A 9 -4.84 2.40 -19.06
CA ASP A 9 -4.11 3.49 -19.73
C ASP A 9 -2.87 3.95 -18.95
N ILE A 10 -2.81 3.62 -17.66
CA ILE A 10 -1.73 4.02 -16.76
C ILE A 10 -0.68 2.89 -16.73
N PRO A 11 0.59 3.13 -17.07
CA PRO A 11 1.64 2.11 -17.00
C PRO A 11 1.81 1.55 -15.58
N VAL A 12 2.23 0.29 -15.46
CA VAL A 12 2.61 -0.32 -14.18
C VAL A 12 3.82 0.43 -13.61
N SER A 13 3.73 0.84 -12.34
CA SER A 13 4.83 1.46 -11.62
C SER A 13 5.67 0.38 -10.94
N HIS A 14 6.99 0.56 -10.94
CA HIS A 14 7.93 -0.32 -10.27
C HIS A 14 8.78 0.47 -9.29
N THR A 15 9.30 -0.21 -8.26
CA THR A 15 10.29 0.36 -7.36
C THR A 15 11.55 0.73 -8.15
N PRO A 16 12.07 1.97 -8.05
CA PRO A 16 13.32 2.33 -8.70
C PRO A 16 14.51 1.57 -8.07
N PRO A 17 15.61 1.33 -8.81
CA PRO A 17 16.78 0.63 -8.27
C PRO A 17 17.28 1.24 -6.96
N GLY A 18 17.38 0.43 -5.90
CA GLY A 18 17.79 0.87 -4.56
C GLY A 18 16.66 1.51 -3.73
N GLY A 19 15.43 1.55 -4.24
CA GLY A 19 14.28 2.16 -3.59
C GLY A 19 14.21 3.68 -3.81
N TRP A 20 13.01 4.24 -3.65
CA TRP A 20 12.85 5.68 -3.71
C TRP A 20 13.31 6.35 -2.41
N THR A 21 13.85 7.56 -2.51
CA THR A 21 14.29 8.38 -1.37
C THR A 21 13.45 9.65 -1.19
N THR A 22 12.66 9.99 -2.20
CA THR A 22 11.66 11.05 -2.17
C THR A 22 10.32 10.42 -2.51
N TRP A 23 9.26 10.84 -1.81
CA TRP A 23 7.91 10.33 -2.08
C TRP A 23 7.52 10.53 -3.55
N PRO A 24 7.18 9.46 -4.29
CA PRO A 24 6.72 9.60 -5.66
C PRO A 24 5.32 10.21 -5.70
N ALA A 25 5.00 10.89 -6.80
CA ALA A 25 3.64 11.35 -7.09
C ALA A 25 2.65 10.16 -7.13
N PRO A 26 1.35 10.39 -6.87
CA PRO A 26 0.37 9.31 -6.93
C PRO A 26 0.22 8.77 -8.35
N VAL A 27 0.30 7.44 -8.50
CA VAL A 27 0.36 6.72 -9.78
C VAL A 27 -0.99 6.74 -10.50
N LEU A 28 -2.10 6.57 -9.77
CA LEU A 28 -3.45 6.45 -10.31
C LEU A 28 -4.19 7.80 -10.40
N THR A 29 -3.47 8.92 -10.25
CA THR A 29 -4.03 10.27 -10.37
C THR A 29 -4.80 10.44 -11.68
N GLY A 30 -6.03 10.95 -11.60
CA GLY A 30 -6.87 11.21 -12.77
C GLY A 30 -7.65 9.99 -13.28
N CYS A 31 -7.41 8.79 -12.75
CA CYS A 31 -8.30 7.65 -12.92
C CYS A 31 -9.41 7.69 -11.85
N ALA A 32 -10.64 7.39 -12.26
CA ALA A 32 -11.82 7.40 -11.40
C ALA A 32 -12.67 6.13 -11.56
N GLU A 33 -12.06 5.03 -12.00
CA GLU A 33 -12.77 3.76 -12.10
C GLU A 33 -13.18 3.24 -10.73
N PRO A 34 -14.46 2.85 -10.56
CA PRO A 34 -14.96 2.38 -9.27
C PRO A 34 -14.31 1.04 -8.91
N THR A 35 -14.03 0.86 -7.62
CA THR A 35 -13.53 -0.41 -7.10
C THR A 35 -14.62 -1.49 -7.11
N PRO A 36 -14.26 -2.78 -7.25
CA PRO A 36 -15.17 -3.91 -7.06
C PRO A 36 -15.89 -3.88 -5.70
N THR A 37 -17.10 -4.44 -5.65
CA THR A 37 -17.94 -4.44 -4.44
C THR A 37 -17.32 -5.17 -3.25
N ASP A 38 -16.46 -6.15 -3.51
CA ASP A 38 -15.74 -6.94 -2.51
C ASP A 38 -14.40 -6.32 -2.08
N ALA A 39 -14.00 -5.20 -2.68
CA ALA A 39 -12.80 -4.47 -2.31
C ALA A 39 -13.03 -3.71 -0.99
N PRO A 40 -12.09 -3.78 -0.01
CA PRO A 40 -12.08 -2.82 1.09
C PRO A 40 -11.77 -1.41 0.58
N ASP A 41 -12.31 -0.42 1.27
CA ASP A 41 -11.93 0.98 1.11
C ASP A 41 -10.62 1.27 1.85
N LEU A 42 -9.49 1.15 1.14
CA LEU A 42 -8.13 1.37 1.62
C LEU A 42 -7.50 2.62 0.98
N ASP A 43 -8.19 3.34 0.10
CA ASP A 43 -7.63 4.46 -0.64
C ASP A 43 -7.24 5.59 0.33
N GLY A 44 -5.95 5.90 0.42
CA GLY A 44 -5.46 6.93 1.32
C GLY A 44 -4.01 6.78 1.73
N TYR A 45 -3.52 7.77 2.47
CA TYR A 45 -2.32 7.69 3.28
C TYR A 45 -2.66 7.15 4.65
N TRP A 46 -1.85 6.22 5.14
CA TRP A 46 -2.08 5.48 6.37
C TRP A 46 -0.80 5.45 7.21
N ARG A 47 -0.90 5.79 8.50
CA ARG A 47 0.23 5.72 9.44
C ARG A 47 0.02 4.64 10.48
N THR A 48 1.02 3.79 10.68
CA THR A 48 1.01 2.80 11.77
C THR A 48 1.06 3.48 13.13
N VAL A 49 0.02 3.25 13.93
CA VAL A 49 -0.13 3.81 15.28
C VAL A 49 -0.10 2.73 16.37
N GLU A 50 -0.33 1.47 16.01
CA GLU A 50 -0.20 0.34 16.92
C GLU A 50 0.39 -0.85 16.15
N VAL A 51 1.28 -1.59 16.81
CA VAL A 51 1.77 -2.89 16.34
C VAL A 51 1.56 -3.92 17.43
N LEU A 52 1.05 -5.09 17.04
CA LEU A 52 0.83 -6.25 17.90
C LEU A 52 1.66 -7.42 17.38
N VAL A 53 2.38 -8.10 18.28
CA VAL A 53 3.03 -9.40 18.03
C VAL A 53 2.43 -10.37 19.04
N ASP A 54 1.93 -11.52 18.57
CA ASP A 54 1.19 -12.49 19.39
C ASP A 54 0.05 -11.84 20.23
N ASN A 55 -0.65 -10.88 19.64
CA ASN A 55 -1.71 -10.06 20.28
C ASN A 55 -1.23 -9.16 21.44
N LEU A 56 0.07 -8.95 21.59
CA LEU A 56 0.66 -8.04 22.58
C LEU A 56 1.18 -6.78 21.89
N THR A 57 0.76 -5.62 22.38
CA THR A 57 1.25 -4.31 21.91
C THR A 57 2.78 -4.24 22.03
N GLN A 58 3.43 -3.81 20.94
CA GLN A 58 4.87 -3.63 20.85
C GLN A 58 5.19 -2.13 20.72
N PRO A 59 5.41 -1.41 21.84
CA PRO A 59 5.55 0.05 21.83
C PRO A 59 6.83 0.56 21.16
N ASP A 60 7.84 -0.30 20.99
CA ASP A 60 9.13 0.04 20.38
C ASP A 60 9.33 -0.66 19.03
N HIS A 61 8.25 -1.17 18.42
CA HIS A 61 8.36 -1.88 17.14
C HIS A 61 8.78 -0.90 16.02
N PRO A 62 9.78 -1.25 15.18
CA PRO A 62 10.29 -0.35 14.15
C PRO A 62 9.24 0.06 13.10
N GLY A 63 8.19 -0.76 12.93
CA GLY A 63 7.07 -0.43 12.05
C GLY A 63 6.14 0.68 12.55
N LEU A 64 6.26 1.14 13.80
CA LEU A 64 5.48 2.28 14.31
C LEU A 64 5.87 3.57 13.57
N GLY A 65 4.87 4.40 13.28
CA GLY A 65 5.05 5.65 12.54
C GLY A 65 5.30 5.48 11.04
N HIS A 66 5.52 4.27 10.54
CA HIS A 66 5.63 4.02 9.10
C HIS A 66 4.36 4.49 8.39
N VAL A 67 4.55 5.20 7.28
CA VAL A 67 3.45 5.67 6.42
C VAL A 67 3.46 4.87 5.12
N GLN A 68 2.26 4.46 4.68
CA GLN A 68 2.01 3.92 3.35
C GLN A 68 0.91 4.73 2.66
N ARG A 69 1.07 5.00 1.36
CA ARG A 69 -0.02 5.42 0.47
C ARG A 69 -0.56 4.19 -0.24
N VAL A 70 -1.87 4.01 -0.18
CA VAL A 70 -2.60 3.00 -0.96
C VAL A 70 -3.52 3.73 -1.93
N GLU A 71 -3.37 3.45 -3.22
CA GLU A 71 -4.20 3.99 -4.29
C GLU A 71 -5.06 2.85 -4.86
N GLN A 72 -6.38 3.03 -4.97
CA GLN A 72 -7.30 2.00 -5.50
C GLN A 72 -8.21 2.55 -6.61
N ARG A 73 -8.12 2.00 -7.82
CA ARG A 73 -9.06 2.27 -8.91
C ARG A 73 -9.33 0.98 -9.65
N GLY A 74 -10.60 0.69 -9.97
CA GLY A 74 -10.96 -0.63 -10.50
C GLY A 74 -10.43 -1.75 -9.61
N ASP A 75 -9.90 -2.81 -10.22
CA ASP A 75 -9.21 -3.90 -9.53
C ASP A 75 -7.71 -3.62 -9.25
N ARG A 76 -7.21 -2.40 -9.50
CA ARG A 76 -5.80 -2.04 -9.34
C ARG A 76 -5.53 -1.43 -7.97
N VAL A 77 -4.42 -1.85 -7.37
CA VAL A 77 -3.90 -1.32 -6.12
C VAL A 77 -2.44 -0.94 -6.29
N VAL A 78 -2.07 0.26 -5.86
CA VAL A 78 -0.68 0.69 -5.75
C VAL A 78 -0.38 0.98 -4.28
N VAL A 79 0.61 0.30 -3.71
CA VAL A 79 1.10 0.53 -2.35
C VAL A 79 2.48 1.16 -2.42
N THR A 80 2.59 2.41 -1.97
CA THR A 80 3.85 3.14 -1.85
C THR A 80 4.21 3.32 -0.38
N GLY A 81 5.36 2.84 0.05
CA GLY A 81 5.80 2.94 1.44
C GLY A 81 7.16 2.30 1.63
N GLY A 82 7.91 2.71 2.66
CA GLY A 82 9.20 2.10 3.01
C GLY A 82 10.23 2.08 1.87
N GLY A 83 10.16 2.97 0.88
CA GLY A 83 11.06 2.98 -0.28
C GLY A 83 10.64 2.08 -1.46
N ILE A 84 9.48 1.40 -1.40
CA ILE A 84 8.91 0.61 -2.52
C ILE A 84 7.67 1.25 -3.16
N VAL A 85 7.36 0.85 -4.39
CA VAL A 85 6.08 1.06 -5.08
C VAL A 85 5.62 -0.28 -5.64
N HIS A 86 4.75 -0.97 -4.91
CA HIS A 86 4.17 -2.24 -5.37
C HIS A 86 2.84 -1.97 -6.07
N ASP A 87 2.78 -2.27 -7.35
CA ASP A 87 1.63 -2.06 -8.24
C ASP A 87 1.09 -3.41 -8.71
N MET A 88 -0.22 -3.62 -8.58
CA MET A 88 -0.84 -4.92 -8.82
C MET A 88 -2.33 -4.84 -9.20
N ARG A 89 -2.81 -5.88 -9.86
CA ARG A 89 -4.22 -6.21 -10.04
C ARG A 89 -4.67 -7.21 -8.98
N CYS A 90 -5.83 -6.97 -8.40
CA CYS A 90 -6.51 -7.85 -7.45
C CYS A 90 -7.41 -8.88 -8.17
N ASP A 91 -6.88 -9.51 -9.22
CA ASP A 91 -7.61 -10.42 -10.10
C ASP A 91 -7.23 -11.90 -9.92
N GLY A 92 -6.34 -12.20 -8.97
CA GLY A 92 -5.86 -13.55 -8.68
C GLY A 92 -4.86 -14.10 -9.68
N THR A 93 -4.34 -13.29 -10.60
CA THR A 93 -3.33 -13.72 -11.58
C THR A 93 -1.92 -13.37 -11.12
N ARG A 94 -0.94 -14.18 -11.57
CA ARG A 94 0.48 -13.92 -11.33
C ARG A 94 0.99 -12.82 -12.27
N GLU A 95 0.53 -12.86 -13.51
CA GLU A 95 0.96 -12.01 -14.61
C GLU A 95 0.67 -10.53 -14.35
N ARG A 96 -0.42 -10.25 -13.63
CA ARG A 96 -0.83 -8.89 -13.28
C ARG A 96 -0.74 -8.60 -11.78
N GLY A 97 -0.17 -9.52 -11.00
CA GLY A 97 0.19 -9.31 -9.60
C GLY A 97 1.40 -8.38 -9.45
N VAL A 98 1.95 -8.29 -8.24
CA VAL A 98 3.21 -7.58 -8.02
C VAL A 98 4.31 -8.35 -8.75
N HIS A 99 5.04 -7.64 -9.60
CA HIS A 99 6.33 -8.07 -10.11
C HIS A 99 7.32 -6.93 -9.89
N ASP A 100 8.03 -7.01 -8.78
CA ASP A 100 8.90 -5.94 -8.29
C ASP A 100 9.98 -6.50 -7.36
N VAL A 101 10.62 -5.67 -6.54
CA VAL A 101 11.60 -6.07 -5.54
C VAL A 101 11.03 -6.11 -4.12
N ALA A 102 11.62 -6.95 -3.27
CA ALA A 102 11.32 -7.05 -1.87
C ALA A 102 11.67 -5.76 -1.11
N GLU A 103 10.85 -5.41 -0.13
CA GLU A 103 11.05 -4.19 0.66
C GLU A 103 12.35 -4.25 1.48
N PHE A 104 12.73 -5.38 2.09
CA PHE A 104 13.87 -5.41 3.01
C PHE A 104 15.24 -5.10 2.37
N ASP A 105 15.43 -5.34 1.06
CA ASP A 105 16.70 -5.11 0.36
C ASP A 105 16.59 -4.27 -0.91
N LYS A 106 15.36 -3.99 -1.39
CA LYS A 106 15.10 -3.25 -2.63
C LYS A 106 15.80 -3.86 -3.86
N ALA A 107 16.04 -5.17 -3.84
CA ALA A 107 16.81 -5.87 -4.87
C ALA A 107 16.30 -7.28 -5.19
N THR A 108 15.85 -8.05 -4.19
CA THR A 108 15.35 -9.42 -4.42
C THR A 108 14.04 -9.36 -5.18
N GLU A 109 14.01 -9.91 -6.40
CA GLU A 109 12.79 -10.00 -7.20
C GLU A 109 11.72 -10.83 -6.47
N ILE A 110 10.48 -10.34 -6.51
CA ILE A 110 9.30 -10.99 -5.95
C ILE A 110 8.17 -11.02 -6.97
N HIS A 111 7.37 -12.09 -6.88
CA HIS A 111 6.09 -12.20 -7.55
C HIS A 111 5.01 -12.42 -6.49
N VAL A 112 3.95 -11.63 -6.50
CA VAL A 112 2.89 -11.69 -5.48
C VAL A 112 1.53 -11.62 -6.16
N VAL A 113 0.71 -12.65 -5.98
CA VAL A 113 -0.67 -12.63 -6.45
C VAL A 113 -1.51 -11.81 -5.48
N ALA A 114 -2.33 -10.91 -6.01
CA ALA A 114 -3.26 -10.09 -5.23
C ALA A 114 -4.72 -10.45 -5.54
N THR A 115 -5.57 -10.40 -4.53
CA THR A 115 -7.01 -10.65 -4.63
C THR A 115 -7.78 -9.77 -3.66
N TYR A 116 -9.03 -9.48 -3.99
CA TYR A 116 -10.02 -9.09 -2.99
C TYR A 116 -10.79 -10.31 -2.51
N GLU A 117 -10.89 -10.49 -1.19
CA GLU A 117 -11.57 -11.62 -0.57
C GLU A 117 -12.32 -11.16 0.67
N ASN A 118 -13.64 -11.26 0.66
CA ASN A 118 -14.49 -10.93 1.81
C ASN A 118 -14.24 -9.53 2.42
N GLY A 119 -14.00 -8.52 1.58
CA GLY A 119 -13.69 -7.17 2.07
C GLY A 119 -12.25 -7.01 2.57
N GLU A 120 -11.34 -7.91 2.19
CA GLU A 120 -9.91 -7.80 2.46
C GLU A 120 -9.12 -7.76 1.17
N HIS A 121 -8.01 -7.01 1.18
CA HIS A 121 -6.97 -7.09 0.17
C HIS A 121 -5.95 -8.12 0.64
N VAL A 122 -5.80 -9.21 -0.13
CA VAL A 122 -4.97 -10.37 0.22
C VAL A 122 -3.83 -10.51 -0.78
N LEU A 123 -2.61 -10.64 -0.27
CA LEU A 123 -1.38 -10.83 -1.03
C LEU A 123 -0.77 -12.19 -0.73
N ARG A 124 -0.39 -12.92 -1.78
CA ARG A 124 0.22 -14.25 -1.72
C ARG A 124 1.54 -14.26 -2.49
N PRO A 125 2.69 -14.10 -1.79
CA PRO A 125 4.00 -14.20 -2.40
C PRO A 125 4.26 -15.61 -2.95
N GLU A 126 4.75 -15.69 -4.18
CA GLU A 126 5.06 -16.97 -4.81
C GLU A 126 6.16 -17.72 -4.05
N GLY A 127 5.96 -19.02 -3.85
CA GLY A 127 6.94 -19.87 -3.17
C GLY A 127 6.97 -19.76 -1.64
N ILE A 128 6.15 -18.90 -1.03
CA ILE A 128 6.08 -18.73 0.43
C ILE A 128 4.62 -18.94 0.89
N PRO A 129 4.33 -19.91 1.78
CA PRO A 129 2.96 -20.23 2.21
C PRO A 129 2.46 -19.24 3.28
N ILE A 130 2.36 -17.97 2.91
CA ILE A 130 1.95 -16.86 3.77
C ILE A 130 0.89 -16.02 3.05
N GLU A 131 0.11 -15.29 3.85
CA GLU A 131 -0.78 -14.25 3.35
C GLU A 131 -0.51 -12.95 4.07
N VAL A 132 -0.48 -11.85 3.33
CA VAL A 132 -0.48 -10.50 3.87
C VAL A 132 -1.85 -9.91 3.60
N ARG A 133 -2.53 -9.43 4.64
CA ARG A 133 -3.94 -9.03 4.55
C ARG A 133 -4.11 -7.58 5.01
N ARG A 134 -4.93 -6.82 4.29
CA ARG A 134 -5.37 -5.48 4.71
C ARG A 134 -6.89 -5.42 4.71
N ARG A 135 -7.46 -4.86 5.78
CA ARG A 135 -8.91 -4.68 5.93
C ARG A 135 -9.22 -3.39 6.67
N ARG A 136 -10.49 -2.99 6.65
CA ARG A 136 -11.01 -1.88 7.46
C ARG A 136 -11.64 -2.39 8.74
N GLU A 137 -11.29 -1.77 9.85
CA GLU A 137 -11.94 -1.92 11.15
C GLU A 137 -12.35 -0.52 11.65
N GLY A 138 -13.59 -0.15 11.39
CA GLY A 138 -14.07 1.21 11.61
C GLY A 138 -13.25 2.23 10.79
N GLU A 139 -12.69 3.22 11.48
CA GLU A 139 -11.86 4.26 10.86
C GLU A 139 -10.41 3.82 10.62
N GLN A 140 -9.98 2.66 11.11
CA GLN A 140 -8.60 2.18 11.00
C GLN A 140 -8.43 1.12 9.90
N MET A 141 -7.26 1.14 9.26
CA MET A 141 -6.80 0.01 8.47
C MET A 141 -6.08 -0.96 9.40
N VAL A 142 -6.40 -2.24 9.30
CA VAL A 142 -5.62 -3.31 9.93
C VAL A 142 -4.81 -4.02 8.86
N TRP A 143 -3.53 -4.20 9.13
CA TRP A 143 -2.58 -4.83 8.24
C TRP A 143 -1.89 -6.00 8.95
N ASP A 144 -2.23 -7.21 8.55
CA ASP A 144 -1.55 -8.43 9.00
C ASP A 144 -0.34 -8.67 8.09
N TYR A 145 0.85 -8.56 8.67
CA TYR A 145 2.11 -8.67 7.97
C TYR A 145 3.06 -9.55 8.77
N LEU A 146 3.49 -10.66 8.17
CA LEU A 146 4.56 -11.56 8.61
C LEU A 146 5.05 -11.39 10.06
N GLY A 147 4.29 -11.98 10.99
CA GLY A 147 4.65 -12.02 12.41
C GLY A 147 4.08 -10.89 13.26
N TYR A 148 3.43 -9.89 12.67
CA TYR A 148 2.74 -8.84 13.41
C TYR A 148 1.43 -8.37 12.73
N THR A 149 0.60 -7.71 13.52
CA THR A 149 -0.58 -6.97 13.05
C THR A 149 -0.34 -5.49 13.34
N ALA A 150 -0.53 -4.63 12.35
CA ALA A 150 -0.49 -3.18 12.51
C ALA A 150 -1.88 -2.58 12.42
N LYS A 151 -2.19 -1.60 13.26
CA LYS A 151 -3.33 -0.70 13.06
C LYS A 151 -2.84 0.65 12.59
N LEU A 152 -3.50 1.15 11.55
CA LEU A 152 -3.13 2.39 10.89
C LEU A 152 -4.28 3.38 10.91
N GLU A 153 -3.94 4.63 11.18
CA GLU A 153 -4.88 5.74 11.06
C GLU A 153 -4.78 6.39 9.68
N HIS A 154 -5.92 6.89 9.20
CA HIS A 154 -5.99 7.64 7.95
C HIS A 154 -5.39 9.03 8.13
N LEU A 155 -4.60 9.47 7.15
CA LEU A 155 -3.95 10.78 7.16
C LEU A 155 -4.53 11.73 6.10
N ALA A 156 -4.71 11.24 4.87
CA ALA A 156 -5.11 12.06 3.72
C ALA A 156 -5.58 11.17 2.55
N PRO A 157 -6.40 11.70 1.62
CA PRO A 157 -6.73 11.00 0.37
C PRO A 157 -5.48 10.62 -0.43
N SER A 158 -5.52 9.51 -1.17
CA SER A 158 -4.36 8.98 -1.88
C SER A 158 -3.83 9.92 -2.97
N GLU A 159 -4.72 10.70 -3.60
CA GLU A 159 -4.39 11.70 -4.62
C GLU A 159 -3.68 12.95 -4.06
N THR A 160 -3.57 13.08 -2.74
CA THR A 160 -2.87 14.20 -2.11
C THR A 160 -1.39 14.18 -2.50
N ASP A 161 -0.90 15.30 -3.03
CA ASP A 161 0.53 15.49 -3.28
C ASP A 161 1.31 15.22 -1.97
N PRO A 162 2.37 14.39 -1.98
CA PRO A 162 3.11 14.05 -0.78
C PRO A 162 3.62 15.26 0.02
N THR A 163 3.92 16.38 -0.64
CA THR A 163 4.36 17.63 0.00
C THR A 163 3.26 18.29 0.84
N ASN A 164 2.00 17.92 0.62
CA ASN A 164 0.84 18.41 1.35
C ASN A 164 0.36 17.45 2.45
N VAL A 165 0.99 16.28 2.61
CA VAL A 165 0.68 15.35 3.70
C VAL A 165 1.50 15.74 4.93
N ALA A 166 0.84 16.31 5.93
CA ALA A 166 1.50 16.86 7.13
C ALA A 166 2.41 15.85 7.84
N ALA A 167 2.00 14.58 7.93
CA ALA A 167 2.78 13.52 8.57
C ALA A 167 4.08 13.14 7.81
N LEU A 168 4.23 13.56 6.56
CA LEU A 168 5.43 13.34 5.76
C LEU A 168 6.41 14.51 5.83
N GLN A 169 5.98 15.64 6.39
CA GLN A 169 6.85 16.80 6.51
C GLN A 169 7.81 16.61 7.68
N PRO A 170 9.06 17.10 7.57
CA PRO A 170 9.95 17.15 8.71
C PRO A 170 9.27 17.93 9.84
N THR A 171 9.25 17.38 11.05
CA THR A 171 8.81 18.10 12.23
C THR A 171 9.68 19.34 12.37
N THR A 172 9.07 20.53 12.31
CA THR A 172 9.72 21.79 12.66
C THR A 172 9.95 21.86 14.16
N GLU A 173 10.76 20.95 14.70
CA GLU A 173 11.26 20.96 16.07
C GLU A 173 12.71 20.47 16.04
N ASP A 174 13.58 21.37 15.59
CA ASP A 174 14.99 21.46 16.03
C ASP A 174 15.54 22.79 15.46
N GLY A 175 15.37 23.85 16.26
CA GLY A 175 15.94 25.18 16.09
C GLY A 175 16.38 25.73 17.43
#